data_AF-A0AAV2RBK0-F1
#
_entry.id   AF-A0AAV2RBK0-F1
#
_cell.length_a   1.000
_cell.length_b   1.000
_cell.length_c   1.000
_cell.angle_alpha   90.00
_cell.angle_beta   90.00
_cell.angle_gamma   90.00
#
_symmetry.space_group_name_H-M   'P 1'
#
loop_
_entity.id
_entity.type
_entity.pdbx_description
1 polymer ?
#
loop_
_entity_poly.entity_id
_entity_poly.type
_entity_poly.pdbx_seq_one_letter_code
_entity_poly.pdbx_strand_id
1 'polypeptide(L)'
;MSSLGLHNNRKRQNENHNCDQHIQKKICFDGMENQKLANFSVAPNGTKNNSLVSGITKKQGTEKKILSIKNFKVHHKPKIDHVDESWRHLRDAVVAIQQSRPLQDNLTQEDLYRFVDNLITQPRSPAPLYTDLRDLTEKHIKSCLNQFLTGSGDRLTFLRQLNDCWTQHCQQMKMVCNIFLALDRGYVLHNAQVSSIWDMGLELFRTHILEEVVVENRCVDGLLMMIEKERSGETIDRSLVKSLLRMLSSLQIYHKVFENKFLVATEQLYLREGQRLMQERDVPQFLVHVDKRLFEENARVLHYLDMSTKRQLIYCVEKQLLSEHKTQLLQKGLDMMLDQNRMTDLSLLYNLLSRIKGGCEDLCTHFNAYIKSFGKTIVINPEKDKSMVQELLDFKD
;
A
#
# COMPACT_ATOMS: atom_id res chain seq x y z
N MET A 1 -28.48 21.14 -58.68
CA MET A 1 -27.06 21.07 -59.08
C MET A 1 -26.21 21.48 -57.88
N SER A 2 -25.16 20.80 -57.45
CA SER A 2 -24.74 19.43 -57.76
C SER A 2 -23.94 18.87 -56.58
N SER A 3 -24.17 17.57 -56.37
CA SER A 3 -23.48 16.57 -55.55
C SER A 3 -21.94 16.55 -55.64
N LEU A 4 -21.35 15.67 -54.80
CA LEU A 4 -19.96 15.17 -54.73
C LEU A 4 -19.00 15.98 -53.82
N GLY A 5 -18.29 15.37 -52.87
CA GLY A 5 -18.35 13.96 -52.44
C GLY A 5 -17.49 13.65 -51.20
N LEU A 6 -17.87 12.58 -50.48
CA LEU A 6 -17.09 11.99 -49.39
C LEU A 6 -15.86 11.26 -49.94
N HIS A 7 -14.67 11.43 -49.34
CA HIS A 7 -13.83 10.31 -48.85
C HIS A 7 -12.59 10.75 -48.06
N ASN A 8 -12.13 9.86 -47.17
CA ASN A 8 -10.82 9.85 -46.50
C ASN A 8 -10.38 11.05 -45.65
N ASN A 9 -10.63 10.93 -44.33
CA ASN A 9 -9.49 10.77 -43.42
C ASN A 9 -9.85 10.01 -42.12
N ARG A 10 -10.12 8.70 -42.26
CA ARG A 10 -9.97 7.72 -41.17
C ARG A 10 -8.49 7.61 -40.76
N LYS A 11 -7.95 8.60 -40.04
CA LYS A 11 -6.56 8.58 -39.54
C LYS A 11 -6.25 9.50 -38.34
N ARG A 12 -7.26 9.83 -37.52
CA ARG A 12 -7.09 10.66 -36.30
C ARG A 12 -7.73 10.11 -35.02
N GLN A 13 -8.08 8.81 -34.97
CA GLN A 13 -8.68 8.17 -33.79
C GLN A 13 -7.84 7.05 -33.17
N ASN A 14 -6.60 6.81 -33.63
CA ASN A 14 -5.74 5.73 -33.12
C ASN A 14 -4.47 6.19 -32.38
N GLU A 15 -4.29 7.49 -32.13
CA GLU A 15 -3.11 8.02 -31.41
C GLU A 15 -3.39 8.34 -29.92
N ASN A 16 -4.66 8.57 -29.54
CA ASN A 16 -5.09 8.80 -28.15
C ASN A 16 -5.40 7.49 -27.37
N HIS A 17 -4.81 6.36 -27.75
CA HIS A 17 -4.88 5.10 -26.99
C HIS A 17 -3.50 4.52 -26.63
N ASN A 18 -2.41 5.24 -26.96
CA ASN A 18 -1.05 4.77 -26.69
C ASN A 18 -0.23 5.75 -25.82
N CYS A 19 -0.82 6.86 -25.35
CA CYS A 19 -0.16 7.82 -24.46
C CYS A 19 -0.31 7.43 -22.97
N ASP A 20 -1.49 6.91 -22.58
CA ASP A 20 -1.80 6.63 -21.17
C ASP A 20 -1.07 5.40 -20.58
N GLN A 21 -0.61 4.46 -21.40
CA GLN A 21 0.18 3.31 -20.92
C GLN A 21 1.63 3.66 -20.55
N HIS A 22 2.15 4.82 -20.97
CA HIS A 22 3.54 5.21 -20.73
C HIS A 22 3.76 6.19 -19.56
N ILE A 23 2.68 6.80 -19.03
CA ILE A 23 2.75 7.70 -17.87
C ILE A 23 2.57 6.93 -16.55
N GLN A 24 2.00 5.73 -16.59
CA GLN A 24 1.63 4.93 -15.42
C GLN A 24 2.79 4.17 -14.73
N LYS A 25 4.04 4.62 -14.92
CA LYS A 25 5.26 3.99 -14.39
C LYS A 25 6.26 4.93 -13.72
N LYS A 26 5.89 6.19 -13.41
CA LYS A 26 6.86 7.21 -12.94
C LYS A 26 6.48 8.03 -11.70
N ILE A 27 5.54 7.57 -10.87
CA ILE A 27 5.28 8.17 -9.54
C ILE A 27 4.98 7.07 -8.50
N CYS A 28 6.04 6.48 -7.92
CA CYS A 28 6.13 5.81 -6.60
C CYS A 28 7.27 4.78 -6.60
N PHE A 29 8.52 5.25 -6.58
CA PHE A 29 9.65 4.51 -6.03
C PHE A 29 10.76 5.51 -5.77
N ASP A 30 10.82 6.03 -4.54
CA ASP A 30 11.94 6.82 -4.05
C ASP A 30 12.17 6.41 -2.59
N GLY A 31 13.38 5.96 -2.27
CA GLY A 31 13.76 5.59 -0.90
C GLY A 31 13.48 4.16 -0.43
N MET A 32 13.61 3.12 -1.28
CA MET A 32 13.92 1.74 -0.85
C MET A 32 14.32 0.84 -2.04
N GLU A 33 15.61 0.84 -2.41
CA GLU A 33 16.16 -0.13 -3.37
C GLU A 33 16.96 -1.24 -2.68
N ASN A 34 16.57 -2.49 -2.95
CA ASN A 34 17.34 -3.67 -2.57
C ASN A 34 18.63 -3.75 -3.39
N GLN A 35 19.79 -3.58 -2.76
CA GLN A 35 21.08 -3.88 -3.37
C GLN A 35 21.25 -5.38 -3.60
N LYS A 36 20.78 -5.89 -4.74
CA LYS A 36 21.24 -7.16 -5.29
C LYS A 36 22.70 -7.00 -5.73
N LEU A 37 23.62 -7.51 -4.92
CA LEU A 37 25.03 -7.65 -5.30
C LEU A 37 25.17 -8.58 -6.51
N ALA A 38 26.07 -8.24 -7.42
CA ALA A 38 26.23 -8.93 -8.69
C ALA A 38 26.87 -10.32 -8.54
N ASN A 39 26.25 -11.33 -9.13
CA ASN A 39 26.87 -12.64 -9.33
C ASN A 39 27.95 -12.55 -10.41
N PHE A 40 29.22 -12.66 -10.04
CA PHE A 40 30.30 -12.94 -10.98
C PHE A 40 30.51 -14.46 -11.12
N SER A 41 29.84 -15.04 -12.11
CA SER A 41 30.08 -16.42 -12.54
C SER A 41 31.41 -16.51 -13.30
N VAL A 42 32.35 -17.33 -12.81
CA VAL A 42 33.58 -17.64 -13.54
C VAL A 42 33.35 -18.90 -14.40
N ALA A 43 33.62 -18.78 -15.70
CA ALA A 43 33.64 -19.88 -16.66
C ALA A 43 34.91 -19.81 -17.54
N PRO A 44 35.39 -20.93 -18.12
CA PRO A 44 36.83 -21.14 -18.28
C PRO A 44 37.37 -20.96 -19.70
N ASN A 45 38.68 -20.68 -19.80
CA ASN A 45 39.57 -20.94 -20.94
C ASN A 45 41.04 -20.89 -20.44
N GLY A 46 42.01 -21.63 -20.97
CA GLY A 46 41.92 -22.67 -22.00
C GLY A 46 43.15 -22.74 -22.91
N THR A 47 44.27 -23.36 -22.45
CA THR A 47 45.47 -23.74 -23.26
C THR A 47 46.27 -22.57 -23.91
N LYS A 48 47.56 -22.64 -24.28
CA LYS A 48 48.63 -23.67 -24.43
C LYS A 48 50.00 -22.90 -24.32
N ASN A 49 51.24 -23.41 -24.43
CA ASN A 49 51.83 -24.71 -24.81
C ASN A 49 53.28 -24.84 -24.24
N ASN A 50 53.89 -26.03 -24.30
CA ASN A 50 55.34 -26.34 -24.46
C ASN A 50 56.41 -25.84 -23.43
N SER A 51 57.44 -26.62 -23.05
CA SER A 51 57.82 -28.01 -23.45
C SER A 51 59.00 -28.60 -22.65
N LEU A 52 59.08 -29.94 -22.57
CA LEU A 52 60.25 -30.81 -22.24
C LEU A 52 60.76 -30.75 -20.76
N VAL A 53 61.29 -31.80 -20.11
CA VAL A 53 61.48 -33.23 -20.46
C VAL A 53 61.37 -34.13 -19.19
N SER A 54 61.21 -35.45 -19.37
CA SER A 54 60.96 -36.45 -18.30
C SER A 54 62.17 -36.77 -17.40
N GLY A 55 61.93 -37.16 -16.12
CA GLY A 55 63.01 -37.40 -15.13
C GLY A 55 62.61 -38.05 -13.78
N ILE A 56 62.01 -39.25 -13.83
CA ILE A 56 62.06 -40.37 -12.83
C ILE A 56 62.39 -40.07 -11.33
N THR A 57 61.38 -40.30 -10.47
CA THR A 57 61.41 -40.67 -9.02
C THR A 57 62.06 -39.78 -7.95
N LYS A 58 61.24 -39.35 -6.97
CA LYS A 58 61.12 -39.99 -5.64
C LYS A 58 59.94 -39.41 -4.84
N LYS A 59 59.24 -40.26 -4.06
CA LYS A 59 58.27 -39.81 -3.04
C LYS A 59 59.01 -39.16 -1.87
N GLN A 60 58.63 -37.93 -1.52
CA GLN A 60 58.74 -37.41 -0.15
C GLN A 60 57.41 -36.73 0.20
N GLY A 61 57.02 -36.79 1.47
CA GLY A 61 55.68 -36.38 1.91
C GLY A 61 55.44 -34.89 1.68
N THR A 62 54.21 -34.55 1.27
CA THR A 62 53.76 -33.16 1.21
C THR A 62 53.51 -32.64 2.61
N GLU A 63 54.58 -32.19 3.29
CA GLU A 63 54.46 -31.30 4.44
C GLU A 63 53.55 -30.13 4.05
N LYS A 64 52.56 -29.83 4.91
CA LYS A 64 51.69 -28.67 4.70
C LYS A 64 52.58 -27.43 4.69
N LYS A 65 52.64 -26.73 3.55
CA LYS A 65 53.36 -25.45 3.41
C LYS A 65 52.66 -24.37 4.23
N ILE A 66 52.95 -24.33 5.53
CA ILE A 66 52.51 -23.27 6.43
C ILE A 66 53.38 -22.04 6.16
N LEU A 67 52.75 -20.99 5.61
CA LEU A 67 53.40 -19.70 5.44
C LEU A 67 53.61 -19.07 6.83
N SER A 68 54.87 -18.92 7.22
CA SER A 68 55.27 -18.21 8.45
C SER A 68 55.83 -16.83 8.10
N ILE A 69 55.30 -15.79 8.74
CA ILE A 69 55.78 -14.42 8.56
C ILE A 69 57.01 -14.25 9.44
N LYS A 70 58.20 -14.23 8.81
CA LYS A 70 59.45 -13.91 9.52
C LYS A 70 59.39 -12.48 10.05
N ASN A 71 59.89 -12.26 11.27
CA ASN A 71 59.79 -10.99 11.99
C ASN A 71 58.36 -10.50 12.27
N PHE A 72 57.36 -11.40 12.34
CA PHE A 72 56.06 -11.06 12.90
C PHE A 72 56.20 -10.77 14.40
N LYS A 73 56.53 -9.52 14.74
CA LYS A 73 56.34 -9.01 16.08
C LYS A 73 54.84 -9.08 16.36
N VAL A 74 54.44 -10.04 17.18
CA VAL A 74 53.16 -9.97 17.88
C VAL A 74 53.28 -8.78 18.82
N HIS A 75 53.01 -7.58 18.31
CA HIS A 75 52.52 -6.50 19.15
C HIS A 75 51.37 -7.12 19.94
N HIS A 76 51.52 -7.18 21.26
CA HIS A 76 50.44 -7.66 22.11
C HIS A 76 49.18 -6.93 21.66
N LYS A 77 48.15 -7.69 21.27
CA LYS A 77 46.81 -7.12 21.09
C LYS A 77 46.56 -6.27 22.34
N PRO A 78 46.21 -4.98 22.20
CA PRO A 78 46.00 -4.14 23.37
C PRO A 78 45.02 -4.82 24.32
N LYS A 79 45.24 -4.64 25.62
CA LYS A 79 44.48 -5.33 26.65
C LYS A 79 42.97 -5.09 26.48
N ILE A 80 42.21 -6.00 27.08
CA ILE A 80 40.78 -6.27 26.84
C ILE A 80 39.84 -5.11 27.28
N ASP A 81 40.38 -3.95 27.65
CA ASP A 81 39.66 -2.80 28.17
C ASP A 81 38.81 -2.05 27.12
N HIS A 82 39.19 -2.08 25.83
CA HIS A 82 38.48 -1.31 24.78
C HIS A 82 37.12 -1.90 24.35
N VAL A 83 36.82 -3.16 24.68
CA VAL A 83 35.57 -3.83 24.25
C VAL A 83 34.37 -3.26 25.02
N ASP A 84 34.45 -3.25 26.35
CA ASP A 84 33.36 -2.76 27.21
C ASP A 84 33.21 -1.23 27.12
N GLU A 85 34.29 -0.51 26.76
CA GLU A 85 34.25 0.93 26.48
C GLU A 85 33.60 1.24 25.12
N SER A 86 34.00 0.57 24.04
CA SER A 86 33.32 0.66 22.73
C SER A 86 31.83 0.35 22.88
N TRP A 87 31.51 -0.63 23.73
CA TRP A 87 30.17 -1.04 24.06
C TRP A 87 29.36 0.03 24.79
N ARG A 88 29.96 0.69 25.79
CA ARG A 88 29.37 1.85 26.49
C ARG A 88 29.01 2.95 25.49
N HIS A 89 29.94 3.36 24.63
CA HIS A 89 29.69 4.42 23.64
C HIS A 89 28.59 4.05 22.64
N LEU A 90 28.47 2.78 22.23
CA LEU A 90 27.37 2.33 21.38
C LEU A 90 26.01 2.39 22.08
N ARG A 91 25.92 1.99 23.35
CA ARG A 91 24.69 2.12 24.15
C ARG A 91 24.28 3.58 24.33
N ASP A 92 25.24 4.43 24.70
CA ASP A 92 25.01 5.86 24.91
C ASP A 92 24.57 6.55 23.61
N ALA A 93 25.13 6.14 22.46
CA ALA A 93 24.69 6.61 21.15
C ALA A 93 23.26 6.20 20.79
N VAL A 94 22.87 4.94 21.04
CA VAL A 94 21.48 4.47 20.85
C VAL A 94 20.52 5.27 21.73
N VAL A 95 20.85 5.48 23.00
CA VAL A 95 20.04 6.27 23.94
C VAL A 95 19.97 7.74 23.53
N ALA A 96 21.05 8.33 23.03
CA ALA A 96 21.06 9.70 22.52
C ALA A 96 20.14 9.85 21.29
N ILE A 97 20.19 8.90 20.35
CA ILE A 97 19.29 8.84 19.18
C ILE A 97 17.82 8.74 19.62
N GLN A 98 17.52 7.82 20.55
CA GLN A 98 16.17 7.60 21.10
C GLN A 98 15.63 8.83 21.84
N GLN A 99 16.49 9.61 22.49
CA GLN A 99 16.13 10.84 23.19
C GLN A 99 16.21 12.10 22.31
N SER A 100 16.57 11.96 21.04
CA SER A 100 16.82 13.06 20.10
C SER A 100 17.83 14.10 20.63
N ARG A 101 18.89 13.61 21.28
CA ARG A 101 19.99 14.41 21.87
C ARG A 101 21.27 14.29 21.03
N PRO A 102 22.14 15.32 21.01
CA PRO A 102 23.46 15.20 20.41
C PRO A 102 24.35 14.24 21.20
N LEU A 103 25.29 13.59 20.50
CA LEU A 103 26.34 12.77 21.10
C LEU A 103 27.29 13.67 21.91
N GLN A 104 27.65 13.26 23.13
CA GLN A 104 28.43 14.10 24.05
C GLN A 104 29.94 14.11 23.75
N ASP A 105 30.47 13.03 23.17
CA ASP A 105 31.91 12.78 23.04
C ASP A 105 32.53 13.24 21.71
N ASN A 106 31.82 14.04 20.90
CA ASN A 106 32.16 14.38 19.50
C ASN A 106 32.34 13.16 18.56
N LEU A 107 31.93 11.97 18.97
CA LEU A 107 32.00 10.74 18.17
C LEU A 107 31.19 10.88 16.88
N THR A 108 31.80 10.50 15.76
CA THR A 108 31.12 10.49 14.45
C THR A 108 30.39 9.16 14.23
N GLN A 109 29.46 9.13 13.27
CA GLN A 109 28.80 7.88 12.87
C GLN A 109 29.79 6.82 12.35
N GLU A 110 30.91 7.24 11.75
CA GLU A 110 31.99 6.37 11.29
C GLU A 110 32.74 5.73 12.46
N ASP A 111 32.99 6.48 13.53
CA ASP A 111 33.64 5.93 14.74
C ASP A 111 32.75 4.87 15.40
N LEU A 112 31.45 5.14 15.51
CA LEU A 112 30.46 4.20 16.02
C LEU A 112 30.35 2.95 15.13
N TYR A 113 30.32 3.11 13.80
CA TYR A 113 30.35 1.99 12.86
C TYR A 113 31.61 1.12 13.05
N ARG A 114 32.78 1.75 13.20
CA ARG A 114 34.05 1.05 13.48
C ARG A 114 34.04 0.32 14.82
N PHE A 115 33.37 0.83 15.85
CA PHE A 115 33.18 0.08 17.09
C PHE A 115 32.37 -1.20 16.85
N VAL A 116 31.28 -1.15 16.08
CA VAL A 116 30.52 -2.36 15.70
C VAL A 116 31.37 -3.33 14.89
N ASP A 117 32.08 -2.86 13.86
CA ASP A 117 32.93 -3.68 12.97
C ASP A 117 34.07 -4.39 13.72
N ASN A 118 34.71 -3.68 14.66
CA ASN A 118 35.73 -4.26 15.54
C ASN A 118 35.15 -5.29 16.51
N LEU A 119 33.92 -5.10 17.01
CA LEU A 119 33.25 -6.03 17.92
C LEU A 119 32.83 -7.33 17.22
N ILE A 120 32.33 -7.27 15.98
CA ILE A 120 31.94 -8.48 15.23
C ILE A 120 33.14 -9.27 14.68
N THR A 121 34.28 -8.61 14.45
CA THR A 121 35.50 -9.24 13.91
C THR A 121 36.31 -9.97 14.99
N GLN A 122 35.98 -9.78 16.26
CA GLN A 122 36.65 -10.47 17.37
C GLN A 122 36.17 -11.92 17.55
N PRO A 123 36.93 -12.80 18.23
CA PRO A 123 36.55 -14.21 18.45
C PRO A 123 35.34 -14.43 19.36
N ARG A 124 34.66 -13.36 19.79
CA ARG A 124 33.50 -13.41 20.69
C ARG A 124 32.23 -13.44 19.86
N SER A 125 31.22 -14.20 20.29
CA SER A 125 29.92 -14.19 19.60
C SER A 125 29.33 -12.77 19.58
N PRO A 126 28.86 -12.27 18.43
CA PRO A 126 28.19 -10.96 18.31
C PRO A 126 26.72 -10.99 18.79
N ALA A 127 26.17 -12.17 19.12
CA ALA A 127 24.80 -12.34 19.58
C ALA A 127 24.41 -11.44 20.78
N PRO A 128 25.23 -11.27 21.85
CA PRO A 128 24.90 -10.39 22.97
C PRO A 128 24.75 -8.92 22.56
N LEU A 129 25.46 -8.50 21.51
CA LEU A 129 25.40 -7.13 20.98
C LEU A 129 24.06 -6.89 20.27
N TYR A 130 23.55 -7.87 19.52
CA TYR A 130 22.18 -7.83 18.99
C TYR A 130 21.12 -7.83 20.10
N THR A 131 21.26 -8.72 21.10
CA THR A 131 20.29 -8.84 22.20
C THR A 131 20.15 -7.54 23.00
N ASP A 132 21.25 -6.89 23.34
CA ASP A 132 21.20 -5.64 24.11
C ASP A 132 20.67 -4.45 23.28
N LEU A 133 20.97 -4.40 21.98
CA LEU A 133 20.37 -3.42 21.07
C LEU A 133 18.84 -3.59 21.01
N ARG A 134 18.38 -4.85 20.95
CA ARG A 134 16.96 -5.20 21.05
C ARG A 134 16.37 -4.72 22.37
N ASP A 135 17.02 -5.01 23.50
CA ASP A 135 16.51 -4.67 24.83
C ASP A 135 16.49 -3.16 25.11
N LEU A 136 17.48 -2.39 24.62
CA LEU A 136 17.46 -0.93 24.63
C LEU A 136 16.31 -0.36 23.80
N THR A 137 16.09 -0.92 22.61
CA THR A 137 14.99 -0.52 21.72
C THR A 137 13.63 -0.84 22.34
N GLU A 138 13.47 -2.04 22.89
CA GLU A 138 12.27 -2.50 23.59
C GLU A 138 11.95 -1.60 24.79
N LYS A 139 12.95 -1.28 25.62
CA LYS A 139 12.81 -0.40 26.78
C LYS A 139 12.35 1.01 26.38
N HIS A 140 12.90 1.57 25.31
CA HIS A 140 12.48 2.87 24.81
C HIS A 140 11.03 2.86 24.32
N ILE A 141 10.66 1.90 23.46
CA ILE A 141 9.29 1.78 22.93
C ILE A 141 8.28 1.60 24.08
N LYS A 142 8.59 0.74 25.07
CA LYS A 142 7.75 0.58 26.28
C LYS A 142 7.62 1.87 27.09
N SER A 143 8.65 2.72 27.14
CA SER A 143 8.55 4.03 27.80
C SER A 143 7.60 4.98 27.06
N CYS A 144 7.58 4.93 25.72
CA CYS A 144 6.69 5.72 24.88
C CYS A 144 5.22 5.31 25.05
N LEU A 145 4.90 4.04 25.33
CA LEU A 145 3.52 3.55 25.48
C LEU A 145 2.67 4.40 26.45
N ASN A 146 3.27 4.86 27.55
CA ASN A 146 2.58 5.63 28.59
C ASN A 146 1.87 6.88 28.02
N GLN A 147 2.44 7.54 27.00
CA GLN A 147 1.87 8.75 26.40
C GLN A 147 0.51 8.52 25.72
N PHE A 148 0.22 7.28 25.31
CA PHE A 148 -1.02 6.89 24.65
C PHE A 148 -2.09 6.43 25.65
N LEU A 149 -1.66 5.89 26.80
CA LEU A 149 -2.54 5.41 27.87
C LEU A 149 -3.03 6.56 28.77
N THR A 150 -2.18 7.55 29.06
CA THR A 150 -2.54 8.70 29.92
C THR A 150 -3.19 9.85 29.16
N GLY A 151 -3.11 9.87 27.83
CA GLY A 151 -3.55 10.99 27.00
C GLY A 151 -5.08 11.07 26.84
N SER A 152 -5.72 12.02 27.52
CA SER A 152 -7.15 12.37 27.39
C SER A 152 -7.50 13.17 26.12
N GLY A 153 -6.60 13.20 25.13
CA GLY A 153 -6.80 13.90 23.86
C GLY A 153 -7.91 13.30 23.00
N ASP A 154 -8.51 14.14 22.16
CA ASP A 154 -9.51 13.72 21.18
C ASP A 154 -8.90 12.75 20.13
N ARG A 155 -9.77 12.14 19.31
CA ARG A 155 -9.34 11.15 18.31
C ARG A 155 -8.30 11.73 17.32
N LEU A 156 -8.44 12.98 16.87
CA LEU A 156 -7.50 13.56 15.90
C LEU A 156 -6.14 13.87 16.54
N THR A 157 -6.11 14.42 17.76
CA THR A 157 -4.85 14.65 18.48
C THR A 157 -4.12 13.33 18.75
N PHE A 158 -4.85 12.27 19.13
CA PHE A 158 -4.28 10.94 19.30
C PHE A 158 -3.65 10.40 18.01
N LEU A 159 -4.33 10.51 16.86
CA LEU A 159 -3.77 10.07 15.57
C LEU A 159 -2.48 10.80 15.22
N ARG A 160 -2.40 12.12 15.45
CA ARG A 160 -1.17 12.90 15.25
C ARG A 160 -0.05 12.43 16.16
N GLN A 161 -0.31 12.31 17.46
CA GLN A 161 0.67 11.81 18.43
C GLN A 161 1.21 10.41 18.07
N LEU A 162 0.35 9.51 17.58
CA LEU A 162 0.75 8.18 17.13
C LEU A 162 1.61 8.23 15.87
N ASN A 163 1.24 9.08 14.90
CA ASN A 163 2.02 9.32 13.69
C ASN A 163 3.40 9.91 13.99
N ASP A 164 3.49 10.87 14.90
CA ASP A 164 4.72 11.55 15.25
C ASP A 164 5.67 10.58 15.98
N CYS A 165 5.14 9.79 16.92
CA CYS A 165 5.89 8.69 17.55
C CYS A 165 6.37 7.64 16.54
N TRP A 166 5.53 7.26 15.56
CA TRP A 166 5.90 6.30 14.52
C TRP A 166 6.99 6.84 13.58
N THR A 167 6.84 8.07 13.11
CA THR A 167 7.82 8.69 12.20
C THR A 167 9.16 8.95 12.90
N GLN A 168 9.13 9.36 14.18
CA GLN A 168 10.32 9.46 15.02
C GLN A 168 11.00 8.09 15.20
N HIS A 169 10.24 7.04 15.55
CA HIS A 169 10.77 5.67 15.65
C HIS A 169 11.42 5.20 14.34
N CYS A 170 10.77 5.42 13.19
CA CYS A 170 11.35 5.11 11.88
C CYS A 170 12.65 5.89 11.57
N GLN A 171 12.77 7.15 12.00
CA GLN A 171 14.00 7.93 11.84
C GLN A 171 15.13 7.43 12.74
N GLN A 172 14.80 7.12 14.01
CA GLN A 172 15.72 6.55 14.99
C GLN A 172 16.24 5.19 14.52
N MET A 173 15.36 4.28 14.11
CA MET A 173 15.74 2.98 13.58
C MET A 173 16.61 3.08 12.32
N LYS A 174 16.40 4.05 11.43
CA LYS A 174 17.31 4.28 10.28
C LYS A 174 18.73 4.64 10.73
N MET A 175 18.88 5.52 11.73
CA MET A 175 20.20 5.88 12.27
C MET A 175 20.86 4.69 12.97
N VAL A 176 20.10 3.90 13.73
CA VAL A 176 20.57 2.65 14.35
C VAL A 176 21.02 1.64 13.28
N CYS A 177 20.20 1.37 12.25
CA CYS A 177 20.59 0.49 11.14
C CYS A 177 21.87 0.95 10.43
N ASN A 178 22.09 2.26 10.28
CA ASN A 178 23.33 2.78 9.67
C ASN A 178 24.57 2.54 10.54
N ILE A 179 24.47 2.75 11.86
CA ILE A 179 25.59 2.51 12.81
C ILE A 179 25.87 1.01 12.91
N PHE A 180 24.84 0.19 13.04
CA PHE A 180 24.94 -1.26 13.25
C PHE A 180 24.93 -2.06 11.93
N LEU A 181 25.17 -1.43 10.77
CA LEU A 181 25.16 -2.07 9.46
C LEU A 181 26.15 -3.26 9.37
N ALA A 182 27.29 -3.17 10.06
CA ALA A 182 28.27 -4.25 10.15
C ALA A 182 27.69 -5.49 10.86
N LEU A 183 26.90 -5.31 11.93
CA LEU A 183 26.21 -6.40 12.63
C LEU A 183 25.14 -7.05 11.75
N ASP A 184 24.34 -6.24 11.06
CA ASP A 184 23.24 -6.72 10.21
C ASP A 184 23.78 -7.56 9.03
N ARG A 185 24.89 -7.12 8.41
CA ARG A 185 25.56 -7.86 7.32
C ARG A 185 26.43 -9.02 7.78
N GLY A 186 27.18 -8.87 8.87
CA GLY A 186 28.18 -9.85 9.33
C GLY A 186 27.63 -10.96 10.21
N TYR A 187 26.53 -10.71 10.95
CA TYR A 187 25.91 -11.69 11.83
C TYR A 187 24.48 -12.03 11.39
N VAL A 188 23.59 -11.02 11.31
CA VAL A 188 22.15 -11.27 11.15
C VAL A 188 21.84 -11.96 9.82
N LEU A 189 22.41 -11.47 8.72
CA LEU A 189 22.27 -12.07 7.38
C LEU A 189 22.65 -13.56 7.30
N HIS A 190 23.53 -14.03 8.18
CA HIS A 190 23.97 -15.43 8.24
C HIS A 190 23.18 -16.29 9.24
N ASN A 191 22.29 -15.68 10.05
CA ASN A 191 21.54 -16.36 11.11
C ASN A 191 20.02 -16.20 10.87
N ALA A 192 19.44 -17.10 10.06
CA ALA A 192 18.02 -17.05 9.66
C ALA A 192 16.97 -17.14 10.80
N GLN A 193 17.39 -17.27 12.06
CA GLN A 193 16.53 -17.20 13.25
C GLN A 193 16.54 -15.80 13.91
N VAL A 194 17.31 -14.85 13.37
CA VAL A 194 17.47 -13.49 13.88
C VAL A 194 16.88 -12.52 12.85
N SER A 195 15.90 -11.72 13.26
CA SER A 195 15.29 -10.67 12.44
C SER A 195 16.33 -9.59 12.08
N SER A 196 16.20 -8.92 10.93
CA SER A 196 17.01 -7.74 10.63
C SER A 196 16.81 -6.67 11.71
N ILE A 197 17.78 -5.78 11.91
CA ILE A 197 17.65 -4.69 12.90
C ILE A 197 16.41 -3.83 12.60
N TRP A 198 16.06 -3.67 11.31
CA TRP A 198 14.84 -2.99 10.88
C TRP A 198 13.57 -3.75 11.27
N ASP A 199 13.49 -5.04 10.94
CA ASP A 199 12.31 -5.88 11.23
C ASP A 199 12.10 -6.08 12.73
N MET A 200 13.18 -6.17 13.51
CA MET A 200 13.15 -6.13 14.98
C MET A 200 12.51 -4.83 15.49
N GLY A 201 12.87 -3.68 14.91
CA GLY A 201 12.27 -2.39 15.24
C GLY A 201 10.78 -2.31 14.89
N LEU A 202 10.36 -2.95 13.78
CA LEU A 202 8.94 -3.08 13.41
C LEU A 202 8.18 -3.99 14.39
N GLU A 203 8.74 -5.16 14.70
CA GLU A 203 8.17 -6.15 15.61
C GLU A 203 7.93 -5.57 17.01
N LEU A 204 8.95 -4.93 17.59
CA LEU A 204 8.84 -4.30 18.92
C LEU A 204 7.79 -3.17 18.95
N PHE A 205 7.71 -2.36 17.89
CA PHE A 205 6.70 -1.30 17.81
C PHE A 205 5.29 -1.87 17.65
N ARG A 206 5.10 -2.93 16.86
CA ARG A 206 3.83 -3.66 16.78
C ARG A 206 3.44 -4.18 18.17
N THR A 207 4.29 -4.99 18.79
CA THR A 207 3.95 -5.75 19.99
C THR A 207 3.81 -4.90 21.25
N HIS A 208 4.46 -3.73 21.32
CA HIS A 208 4.36 -2.87 22.51
C HIS A 208 3.53 -1.60 22.33
N ILE A 209 3.20 -1.19 21.09
CA ILE A 209 2.34 -0.01 20.85
C ILE A 209 1.02 -0.41 20.18
N LEU A 210 1.06 -1.14 19.06
CA LEU A 210 -0.14 -1.39 18.24
C LEU A 210 -0.95 -2.63 18.62
N GLU A 211 -0.35 -3.60 19.33
CA GLU A 211 -1.07 -4.74 19.92
C GLU A 211 -1.64 -4.42 21.31
N GLU A 212 -1.36 -3.24 21.88
CA GLU A 212 -2.05 -2.73 23.06
C GLU A 212 -3.48 -2.32 22.68
N VAL A 213 -4.48 -2.98 23.28
CA VAL A 213 -5.89 -2.95 22.87
C VAL A 213 -6.47 -1.54 22.88
N VAL A 214 -6.06 -0.70 23.85
CA VAL A 214 -6.52 0.70 23.93
C VAL A 214 -5.98 1.53 22.75
N VAL A 215 -4.73 1.30 22.37
CA VAL A 215 -4.06 2.03 21.28
C VAL A 215 -4.58 1.58 19.93
N GLU A 216 -4.75 0.26 19.71
CA GLU A 216 -5.33 -0.31 18.49
C GLU A 216 -6.70 0.30 18.20
N ASN A 217 -7.62 0.24 19.17
CA ASN A 217 -8.98 0.70 18.98
C ASN A 217 -9.05 2.22 18.78
N ARG A 218 -8.32 3.03 19.55
CA ARG A 218 -8.25 4.49 19.32
C ARG A 218 -7.69 4.85 17.94
N CYS A 219 -6.71 4.09 17.45
CA CYS A 219 -6.14 4.26 16.12
C CYS A 219 -7.17 3.96 15.03
N VAL A 220 -7.79 2.77 15.09
CA VAL A 220 -8.76 2.35 14.08
C VAL A 220 -10.02 3.20 14.10
N ASP A 221 -10.60 3.48 15.26
CA ASP A 221 -11.79 4.34 15.39
C ASP A 221 -11.52 5.77 14.90
N GLY A 222 -10.31 6.29 15.15
CA GLY A 222 -9.87 7.57 14.62
C GLY A 222 -9.77 7.57 13.10
N LEU A 223 -9.16 6.53 12.51
CA LEU A 223 -9.03 6.38 11.05
C LEU A 223 -10.40 6.24 10.37
N LEU A 224 -11.31 5.45 10.94
CA LEU A 224 -12.68 5.29 10.43
C LEU A 224 -13.45 6.61 10.50
N MET A 225 -13.37 7.33 11.62
CA MET A 225 -13.97 8.66 11.79
C MET A 225 -13.46 9.65 10.74
N MET A 226 -12.15 9.67 10.44
CA MET A 226 -11.59 10.56 9.43
C MET A 226 -12.14 10.23 8.03
N ILE A 227 -12.28 8.96 7.67
CA ILE A 227 -12.84 8.57 6.37
C ILE A 227 -14.35 8.85 6.29
N GLU A 228 -15.10 8.68 7.38
CA GLU A 228 -16.53 9.02 7.46
C GLU A 228 -16.77 10.54 7.30
N LYS A 229 -15.94 11.36 7.95
CA LYS A 229 -15.93 12.82 7.76
C LYS A 229 -15.69 13.21 6.31
N GLU A 230 -14.70 12.60 5.66
CA GLU A 230 -14.41 12.87 4.25
C GLU A 230 -15.55 12.41 3.33
N ARG A 231 -16.19 11.27 3.60
CA ARG A 231 -17.41 10.83 2.88
C ARG A 231 -18.59 11.78 3.07
N SER A 232 -18.62 12.51 4.17
CA SER A 232 -19.60 13.55 4.47
C SER A 232 -19.27 14.92 3.83
N GLY A 233 -18.12 15.04 3.16
CA GLY A 233 -17.66 16.27 2.50
C GLY A 233 -16.79 17.18 3.36
N GLU A 234 -16.43 16.78 4.58
CA GLU A 234 -15.45 17.53 5.38
C GLU A 234 -14.04 17.39 4.79
N THR A 235 -13.25 18.46 4.86
CA THR A 235 -11.82 18.42 4.54
C THR A 235 -11.03 17.73 5.65
N ILE A 236 -10.26 16.70 5.30
CA ILE A 236 -9.43 15.94 6.25
C ILE A 236 -7.93 16.00 5.90
N ASP A 237 -7.10 15.70 6.89
CA ASP A 237 -5.67 15.45 6.67
C ASP A 237 -5.44 14.07 6.03
N ARG A 238 -5.50 14.03 4.70
CA ARG A 238 -5.17 12.83 3.90
C ARG A 238 -3.75 12.33 4.12
N SER A 239 -2.81 13.21 4.51
CA SER A 239 -1.40 12.84 4.69
C SER A 239 -1.21 12.02 5.97
N LEU A 240 -1.88 12.43 7.05
CA LEU A 240 -1.94 11.70 8.32
C LEU A 240 -2.58 10.31 8.15
N VAL A 241 -3.75 10.26 7.49
CA VAL A 241 -4.43 8.98 7.21
C VAL A 241 -3.55 8.05 6.38
N LYS A 242 -2.92 8.57 5.31
CA LYS A 242 -1.98 7.80 4.47
C LYS A 242 -0.78 7.27 5.26
N SER A 243 -0.20 8.08 6.15
CA SER A 243 0.96 7.70 6.96
C SER A 243 0.60 6.57 7.93
N LEU A 244 -0.52 6.70 8.65
CA LEU A 244 -0.97 5.71 9.61
C LEU A 244 -1.46 4.41 8.98
N LEU A 245 -2.16 4.44 7.83
CA LEU A 245 -2.50 3.22 7.12
C LEU A 245 -1.26 2.51 6.58
N ARG A 246 -0.26 3.26 6.10
CA ARG A 246 1.05 2.69 5.72
C ARG A 246 1.79 2.09 6.91
N MET A 247 1.73 2.71 8.10
CA MET A 247 2.23 2.10 9.34
C MET A 247 1.56 0.74 9.59
N LEU A 248 0.22 0.65 9.53
CA LEU A 248 -0.49 -0.62 9.73
C LEU A 248 -0.09 -1.68 8.69
N SER A 249 0.18 -1.30 7.44
CA SER A 249 0.69 -2.21 6.40
C SER A 249 2.15 -2.61 6.67
N SER A 250 3.04 -1.69 7.04
CA SER A 250 4.44 -1.99 7.40
C SER A 250 4.55 -2.93 8.60
N LEU A 251 3.68 -2.76 9.59
CA LEU A 251 3.58 -3.63 10.77
C LEU A 251 2.84 -4.97 10.49
N GLN A 252 2.35 -5.19 9.27
CA GLN A 252 1.61 -6.40 8.84
C GLN A 252 0.30 -6.65 9.60
N ILE A 253 -0.39 -5.60 10.04
CA ILE A 253 -1.64 -5.68 10.82
C ILE A 253 -2.87 -5.06 10.12
N TYR A 254 -2.69 -4.30 9.04
CA TYR A 254 -3.75 -3.61 8.29
C TYR A 254 -5.02 -4.47 8.06
N HIS A 255 -4.87 -5.67 7.52
CA HIS A 255 -5.99 -6.59 7.26
C HIS A 255 -6.70 -7.06 8.54
N LYS A 256 -5.92 -7.35 9.58
CA LYS A 256 -6.40 -7.88 10.86
C LYS A 256 -7.21 -6.83 11.63
N VAL A 257 -6.67 -5.62 11.77
CA VAL A 257 -7.20 -4.61 12.72
C VAL A 257 -8.10 -3.56 12.05
N PHE A 258 -7.83 -3.21 10.80
CA PHE A 258 -8.50 -2.10 10.10
C PHE A 258 -9.46 -2.57 9.01
N GLU A 259 -9.00 -3.36 8.03
CA GLU A 259 -9.74 -3.60 6.78
C GLU A 259 -11.16 -4.15 7.01
N ASN A 260 -11.31 -5.16 7.87
CA ASN A 260 -12.61 -5.74 8.19
C ASN A 260 -13.56 -4.73 8.85
N LYS A 261 -13.07 -3.96 9.84
CA LYS A 261 -13.86 -2.89 10.50
C LYS A 261 -14.25 -1.79 9.49
N PHE A 262 -13.33 -1.42 8.59
CA PHE A 262 -13.56 -0.46 7.50
C PHE A 262 -14.62 -0.91 6.50
N LEU A 263 -14.58 -2.17 6.04
CA LEU A 263 -15.57 -2.72 5.12
C LEU A 263 -16.96 -2.80 5.76
N VAL A 264 -17.05 -3.22 7.03
CA VAL A 264 -18.33 -3.25 7.78
C VAL A 264 -18.92 -1.85 7.95
N ALA A 265 -18.11 -0.86 8.36
CA ALA A 265 -18.55 0.52 8.49
C ALA A 265 -19.00 1.11 7.13
N THR A 266 -18.29 0.75 6.05
CA THR A 266 -18.62 1.16 4.68
C THR A 266 -19.93 0.53 4.19
N GLU A 267 -20.16 -0.75 4.46
CA GLU A 267 -21.41 -1.44 4.08
C GLU A 267 -22.61 -0.80 4.77
N GLN A 268 -22.51 -0.53 6.08
CA GLN A 268 -23.60 0.12 6.82
C GLN A 268 -23.86 1.56 6.35
N LEU A 269 -22.82 2.31 5.97
CA LEU A 269 -22.95 3.66 5.44
C LEU A 269 -23.70 3.64 4.11
N TYR A 270 -23.27 2.81 3.15
CA TYR A 270 -23.89 2.77 1.83
C TYR A 270 -25.28 2.09 1.83
N LEU A 271 -25.54 1.14 2.72
CA LEU A 271 -26.90 0.60 2.95
C LEU A 271 -27.87 1.72 3.35
N ARG A 272 -27.50 2.54 4.35
CA ARG A 272 -28.31 3.67 4.82
C ARG A 272 -28.43 4.77 3.77
N GLU A 273 -27.34 5.09 3.07
CA GLU A 273 -27.32 6.12 2.02
C GLU A 273 -28.17 5.71 0.81
N GLY A 274 -28.08 4.46 0.36
CA GLY A 274 -28.90 3.91 -0.73
C GLY A 274 -30.39 3.95 -0.41
N GLN A 275 -30.78 3.37 0.73
CA GLN A 275 -32.18 3.36 1.19
C GLN A 275 -32.79 4.75 1.29
N ARG A 276 -32.05 5.72 1.84
CA ARG A 276 -32.49 7.10 1.99
C ARG A 276 -32.62 7.80 0.63
N LEU A 277 -31.55 7.80 -0.18
CA LEU A 277 -31.53 8.56 -1.43
C LEU A 277 -32.50 8.00 -2.50
N MET A 278 -32.81 6.70 -2.46
CA MET A 278 -33.84 6.06 -3.31
C MET A 278 -35.29 6.49 -2.96
N GLN A 279 -35.48 7.15 -1.82
CA GLN A 279 -36.75 7.75 -1.39
C GLN A 279 -36.75 9.27 -1.58
N GLU A 280 -35.61 9.93 -1.32
CA GLU A 280 -35.47 11.40 -1.36
C GLU A 280 -35.24 11.98 -2.77
N ARG A 281 -34.76 11.19 -3.73
CA ARG A 281 -34.33 11.69 -5.06
C ARG A 281 -34.98 10.95 -6.22
N ASP A 282 -34.98 11.60 -7.39
CA ASP A 282 -35.27 10.94 -8.65
C ASP A 282 -34.14 9.96 -9.05
N VAL A 283 -34.45 9.02 -9.95
CA VAL A 283 -33.49 8.00 -10.41
C VAL A 283 -32.26 8.62 -11.10
N PRO A 284 -32.39 9.60 -12.02
CA PRO A 284 -31.22 10.28 -12.61
C PRO A 284 -30.24 10.86 -11.59
N GLN A 285 -30.71 11.64 -10.60
CA GLN A 285 -29.88 12.21 -9.55
C GLN A 285 -29.27 11.16 -8.64
N PHE A 286 -29.98 10.05 -8.40
CA PHE A 286 -29.43 8.91 -7.68
C PHE A 286 -28.28 8.26 -8.46
N LEU A 287 -28.44 7.99 -9.76
CA LEU A 287 -27.40 7.39 -10.61
C LEU A 287 -26.13 8.26 -10.66
N VAL A 288 -26.27 9.58 -10.82
CA VAL A 288 -25.15 10.55 -10.76
C VAL A 288 -24.45 10.51 -9.40
N HIS A 289 -25.22 10.35 -8.31
CA HIS A 289 -24.64 10.20 -6.97
C HIS A 289 -23.88 8.88 -6.81
N VAL A 290 -24.37 7.76 -7.35
CA VAL A 290 -23.66 6.47 -7.31
C VAL A 290 -22.34 6.54 -8.08
N ASP A 291 -22.33 7.09 -9.29
CA ASP A 291 -21.11 7.24 -10.09
C ASP A 291 -20.07 8.12 -9.37
N LYS A 292 -20.52 9.24 -8.79
CA LYS A 292 -19.69 10.07 -7.90
C LYS A 292 -19.10 9.27 -6.74
N ARG A 293 -19.88 8.44 -6.04
CA ARG A 293 -19.38 7.61 -4.93
C ARG A 293 -18.36 6.57 -5.40
N LEU A 294 -18.59 5.92 -6.54
CA LEU A 294 -17.63 4.98 -7.14
C LEU A 294 -16.32 5.67 -7.51
N PHE A 295 -16.38 6.89 -8.07
CA PHE A 295 -15.20 7.70 -8.34
C PHE A 295 -14.45 8.08 -7.05
N GLU A 296 -15.16 8.59 -6.04
CA GLU A 296 -14.56 8.97 -4.76
C GLU A 296 -13.86 7.80 -4.06
N GLU A 297 -14.48 6.62 -3.97
CA GLU A 297 -13.85 5.45 -3.33
C GLU A 297 -12.64 4.93 -4.13
N ASN A 298 -12.70 4.95 -5.47
CA ASN A 298 -11.50 4.68 -6.28
C ASN A 298 -10.37 5.69 -5.99
N ALA A 299 -10.71 6.97 -5.82
CA ALA A 299 -9.74 7.99 -5.44
C ALA A 299 -9.16 7.74 -4.03
N ARG A 300 -9.98 7.38 -3.03
CA ARG A 300 -9.53 7.03 -1.67
C ARG A 300 -8.52 5.87 -1.67
N VAL A 301 -8.77 4.85 -2.48
CA VAL A 301 -7.82 3.75 -2.72
C VAL A 301 -6.50 4.24 -3.30
N LEU A 302 -6.53 5.06 -4.36
CA LEU A 302 -5.31 5.60 -4.96
C LEU A 302 -4.54 6.55 -4.03
N HIS A 303 -5.23 7.26 -3.14
CA HIS A 303 -4.60 8.23 -2.24
C HIS A 303 -4.00 7.59 -0.99
N TYR A 304 -4.74 6.75 -0.26
CA TYR A 304 -4.32 6.34 1.09
C TYR A 304 -4.69 4.92 1.55
N LEU A 305 -5.67 4.21 0.97
CA LEU A 305 -5.95 2.82 1.33
C LEU A 305 -4.95 1.86 0.65
N ASP A 306 -4.90 0.61 1.13
CA ASP A 306 -4.13 -0.43 0.45
C ASP A 306 -4.84 -0.89 -0.84
N MET A 307 -4.07 -1.25 -1.87
CA MET A 307 -4.60 -1.71 -3.16
C MET A 307 -5.37 -3.03 -3.04
N SER A 308 -5.02 -3.86 -2.06
CA SER A 308 -5.72 -5.10 -1.74
C SER A 308 -7.20 -4.88 -1.41
N THR A 309 -7.54 -3.81 -0.70
CA THR A 309 -8.91 -3.45 -0.30
C THR A 309 -9.81 -3.06 -1.47
N LYS A 310 -9.23 -2.68 -2.62
CA LYS A 310 -9.98 -2.11 -3.76
C LYS A 310 -11.15 -2.98 -4.20
N ARG A 311 -10.96 -4.29 -4.30
CA ARG A 311 -11.97 -5.21 -4.84
C ARG A 311 -13.19 -5.30 -3.91
N GLN A 312 -12.96 -5.56 -2.62
CA GLN A 312 -14.01 -5.65 -1.62
C GLN A 312 -14.75 -4.32 -1.45
N LEU A 313 -14.01 -3.20 -1.45
CA LEU A 313 -14.59 -1.87 -1.31
C LEU A 313 -15.53 -1.52 -2.47
N ILE A 314 -15.07 -1.62 -3.71
CA ILE A 314 -15.89 -1.26 -4.87
C ILE A 314 -17.10 -2.20 -5.00
N TYR A 315 -16.92 -3.51 -4.77
CA TYR A 315 -18.02 -4.46 -4.70
C TYR A 315 -19.05 -4.11 -3.62
N CYS A 316 -18.60 -3.63 -2.44
CA CYS A 316 -19.50 -3.18 -1.38
C CYS A 316 -20.38 -1.99 -1.83
N VAL A 317 -19.81 -1.01 -2.52
CA VAL A 317 -20.56 0.13 -3.08
C VAL A 317 -21.54 -0.32 -4.17
N GLU A 318 -21.07 -1.14 -5.13
CA GLU A 318 -21.90 -1.66 -6.23
C GLU A 318 -23.03 -2.59 -5.73
N LYS A 319 -22.79 -3.34 -4.64
CA LYS A 319 -23.84 -4.09 -3.94
C LYS A 319 -24.88 -3.14 -3.36
N GLN A 320 -24.47 -2.29 -2.42
CA GLN A 320 -25.37 -1.51 -1.58
C GLN A 320 -26.09 -0.38 -2.32
N LEU A 321 -25.48 0.24 -3.33
CA LEU A 321 -26.10 1.33 -4.08
C LEU A 321 -26.79 0.90 -5.39
N LEU A 322 -26.41 -0.23 -5.99
CA LEU A 322 -27.02 -0.70 -7.26
C LEU A 322 -27.75 -2.02 -7.10
N SER A 323 -27.09 -3.07 -6.57
CA SER A 323 -27.65 -4.42 -6.58
C SER A 323 -28.91 -4.56 -5.72
N GLU A 324 -28.93 -3.97 -4.53
CA GLU A 324 -30.10 -3.97 -3.64
C GLU A 324 -31.27 -3.10 -4.17
N HIS A 325 -30.99 -2.19 -5.11
CA HIS A 325 -31.96 -1.20 -5.61
C HIS A 325 -32.35 -1.38 -7.09
N LYS A 326 -31.74 -2.32 -7.82
CA LYS A 326 -31.89 -2.49 -9.28
C LYS A 326 -33.34 -2.53 -9.79
N THR A 327 -34.22 -3.23 -9.07
CA THR A 327 -35.64 -3.34 -9.42
C THR A 327 -36.35 -1.99 -9.28
N GLN A 328 -36.05 -1.22 -8.24
CA GLN A 328 -36.64 0.11 -8.02
C GLN A 328 -36.12 1.14 -9.03
N LEU A 329 -34.82 1.09 -9.36
CA LEU A 329 -34.19 1.92 -10.40
C LEU A 329 -34.90 1.75 -11.75
N LEU A 330 -35.14 0.51 -12.16
CA LEU A 330 -35.81 0.20 -13.42
C LEU A 330 -37.30 0.58 -13.38
N GLN A 331 -38.04 0.14 -12.36
CA GLN A 331 -39.48 0.38 -12.24
C GLN A 331 -39.88 1.84 -12.08
N LYS A 332 -39.07 2.67 -11.42
CA LYS A 332 -39.38 4.10 -11.20
C LYS A 332 -38.74 5.03 -12.23
N GLY A 333 -37.63 4.62 -12.84
CA GLY A 333 -36.76 5.51 -13.61
C GLY A 333 -36.74 5.27 -15.11
N LEU A 334 -36.83 4.01 -15.56
CA LEU A 334 -36.54 3.67 -16.95
C LEU A 334 -37.53 4.32 -17.92
N ASP A 335 -38.82 4.09 -17.72
CA ASP A 335 -39.89 4.56 -18.61
C ASP A 335 -39.83 6.09 -18.78
N MET A 336 -39.74 6.84 -17.68
CA MET A 336 -39.60 8.31 -17.69
C MET A 336 -38.36 8.79 -18.45
N MET A 337 -37.22 8.10 -18.32
CA MET A 337 -36.00 8.47 -19.07
C MET A 337 -36.11 8.14 -20.56
N LEU A 338 -36.89 7.14 -20.95
CA LEU A 338 -37.18 6.79 -22.34
C LEU A 338 -38.20 7.77 -22.96
N ASP A 339 -39.32 8.05 -22.28
CA ASP A 339 -40.34 9.02 -22.68
C ASP A 339 -39.73 10.42 -22.94
N GLN A 340 -38.77 10.83 -22.12
CA GLN A 340 -38.10 12.13 -22.21
C GLN A 340 -36.81 12.10 -23.06
N ASN A 341 -36.48 10.97 -23.70
CA ASN A 341 -35.25 10.77 -24.48
C ASN A 341 -33.96 11.23 -23.76
N ARG A 342 -33.83 10.88 -22.47
CA ARG A 342 -32.71 11.30 -21.60
C ARG A 342 -31.45 10.45 -21.82
N MET A 343 -30.89 10.55 -23.02
CA MET A 343 -29.76 9.72 -23.49
C MET A 343 -28.54 9.73 -22.57
N THR A 344 -28.24 10.84 -21.90
CA THR A 344 -27.16 10.93 -20.90
C THR A 344 -27.39 10.03 -19.69
N ASP A 345 -28.61 10.04 -19.16
CA ASP A 345 -28.99 9.29 -17.96
C ASP A 345 -29.22 7.80 -18.27
N LEU A 346 -29.76 7.50 -19.46
CA LEU A 346 -29.85 6.12 -20.00
C LEU A 346 -28.46 5.50 -20.20
N SER A 347 -27.51 6.27 -20.74
CA SER A 347 -26.11 5.82 -20.89
C SER A 347 -25.47 5.54 -19.52
N LEU A 348 -25.72 6.40 -18.53
CA LEU A 348 -25.24 6.22 -17.17
C LEU A 348 -25.88 4.99 -16.49
N LEU A 349 -27.19 4.80 -16.65
CA LEU A 349 -27.92 3.62 -16.15
C LEU A 349 -27.33 2.33 -16.73
N TYR A 350 -27.11 2.27 -18.05
CA TYR A 350 -26.50 1.11 -18.70
C TYR A 350 -25.09 0.84 -18.16
N ASN A 351 -24.24 1.87 -18.09
CA ASN A 351 -22.88 1.74 -17.58
C ASN A 351 -22.84 1.25 -16.12
N LEU A 352 -23.73 1.75 -15.26
CA LEU A 352 -23.82 1.33 -13.86
C LEU A 352 -24.39 -0.09 -13.71
N LEU A 353 -25.48 -0.43 -14.43
CA LEU A 353 -26.05 -1.77 -14.37
C LEU A 353 -25.14 -2.85 -14.98
N SER A 354 -24.27 -2.50 -15.93
CA SER A 354 -23.28 -3.43 -16.49
C SER A 354 -22.23 -3.92 -15.49
N ARG A 355 -22.06 -3.21 -14.36
CA ARG A 355 -21.14 -3.59 -13.27
C ARG A 355 -21.68 -4.71 -12.39
N ILE A 356 -23.00 -4.87 -12.31
CA ILE A 356 -23.65 -5.80 -11.38
C ILE A 356 -24.21 -7.04 -12.08
N LYS A 357 -24.17 -8.17 -11.39
CA LYS A 357 -24.64 -9.45 -11.93
C LYS A 357 -26.13 -9.39 -12.26
N GLY A 358 -26.46 -9.68 -13.52
CA GLY A 358 -27.84 -9.65 -14.04
C GLY A 358 -28.38 -8.25 -14.35
N GLY A 359 -27.62 -7.17 -14.13
CA GLY A 359 -28.12 -5.80 -14.34
C GLY A 359 -28.55 -5.53 -15.79
N CYS A 360 -27.75 -5.98 -16.77
CA CYS A 360 -28.13 -5.88 -18.19
C CYS A 360 -29.31 -6.79 -18.56
N GLU A 361 -29.47 -7.95 -17.93
CA GLU A 361 -30.58 -8.88 -18.18
C GLU A 361 -31.91 -8.28 -17.70
N ASP A 362 -31.91 -7.69 -16.50
CA ASP A 362 -33.05 -6.97 -15.95
C ASP A 362 -33.39 -5.72 -16.78
N LEU A 363 -32.39 -4.94 -17.20
CA LEU A 363 -32.57 -3.77 -18.06
C LEU A 363 -33.19 -4.14 -19.41
N CYS A 364 -32.65 -5.17 -20.09
CA CYS A 364 -33.23 -5.70 -21.32
C CYS A 364 -34.68 -6.17 -21.12
N THR A 365 -35.00 -6.77 -19.97
CA THR A 365 -36.36 -7.22 -19.67
C THR A 365 -37.33 -6.05 -19.54
N HIS A 366 -36.97 -5.00 -18.80
CA HIS A 366 -37.81 -3.80 -18.64
C HIS A 366 -37.92 -3.00 -19.94
N PHE A 367 -36.82 -2.83 -20.69
CA PHE A 367 -36.83 -2.16 -22.00
C PHE A 367 -37.74 -2.86 -23.02
N ASN A 368 -37.71 -4.20 -23.07
CA ASN A 368 -38.64 -4.98 -23.89
C ASN A 368 -40.11 -4.84 -23.43
N ALA A 369 -40.36 -4.69 -22.13
CA ALA A 369 -41.70 -4.45 -21.60
C ALA A 369 -42.20 -3.04 -21.97
N TYR A 370 -41.36 -2.02 -21.83
CA TYR A 370 -41.63 -0.64 -22.26
C TYR A 370 -41.98 -0.57 -23.74
N ILE A 371 -41.15 -1.12 -24.64
CA ILE A 371 -41.42 -1.11 -26.10
C ILE A 371 -42.78 -1.74 -26.42
N LYS A 372 -43.10 -2.87 -25.79
CA LYS A 372 -44.39 -3.55 -25.97
C LYS A 372 -45.57 -2.77 -25.38
N SER A 373 -45.34 -1.99 -24.33
CA SER A 373 -46.36 -1.14 -23.70
C SER A 373 -46.63 0.09 -24.57
N PHE A 374 -45.59 0.88 -24.86
CA PHE A 374 -45.67 2.09 -25.66
C PHE A 374 -46.20 1.80 -27.07
N GLY A 375 -45.64 0.80 -27.76
CA GLY A 375 -46.09 0.40 -29.10
C GLY A 375 -47.57 -0.02 -29.17
N LYS A 376 -48.11 -0.62 -28.10
CA LYS A 376 -49.56 -0.89 -28.00
C LYS A 376 -50.40 0.38 -27.95
N THR A 377 -49.93 1.44 -27.28
CA THR A 377 -50.67 2.72 -27.22
C THR A 377 -50.78 3.41 -28.58
N ILE A 378 -49.83 3.16 -29.49
CA ILE A 378 -49.85 3.69 -30.85
C ILE A 378 -50.90 2.95 -31.71
N VAL A 379 -50.94 1.61 -31.64
CA VAL A 379 -51.73 0.76 -32.56
C VAL A 379 -53.15 0.40 -32.08
N ILE A 380 -53.51 0.65 -30.82
CA ILE A 380 -54.81 0.27 -30.27
C ILE A 380 -55.88 1.36 -30.46
N ASN A 381 -55.50 2.64 -30.59
CA ASN A 381 -56.46 3.74 -30.67
C ASN A 381 -56.87 4.05 -32.12
N PRO A 382 -58.11 3.77 -32.56
CA PRO A 382 -58.54 4.01 -33.95
C PRO A 382 -58.53 5.48 -34.36
N GLU A 383 -58.59 6.42 -33.39
CA GLU A 383 -58.49 7.85 -33.68
C GLU A 383 -57.09 8.25 -34.18
N LYS A 384 -56.07 7.43 -33.89
CA LYS A 384 -54.68 7.62 -34.32
C LYS A 384 -54.32 6.92 -35.64
N ASP A 385 -55.22 6.16 -36.28
CA ASP A 385 -54.91 5.37 -37.49
C ASP A 385 -54.24 6.20 -38.61
N LYS A 386 -54.57 7.49 -38.71
CA LYS A 386 -54.00 8.43 -39.71
C LYS A 386 -52.53 8.77 -39.46
N SER A 387 -52.07 8.78 -38.20
CA SER A 387 -50.68 9.07 -37.81
C SER A 387 -49.89 7.82 -37.41
N MET A 388 -50.57 6.69 -37.14
CA MET A 388 -50.01 5.42 -36.64
C MET A 388 -48.70 5.00 -37.33
N VAL A 389 -48.65 5.02 -38.67
CA VAL A 389 -47.46 4.57 -39.41
C VAL A 389 -46.26 5.50 -39.19
N GLN A 390 -46.50 6.81 -39.11
CA GLN A 390 -45.45 7.79 -38.82
C GLN A 390 -45.01 7.70 -37.35
N GLU A 391 -45.96 7.62 -36.41
CA GLU A 391 -45.66 7.43 -34.97
C GLU A 391 -44.84 6.15 -34.72
N LEU A 392 -45.06 5.07 -35.48
CA LEU A 392 -44.25 3.84 -35.40
C LEU A 392 -42.85 3.98 -35.99
N LEU A 393 -42.66 4.80 -37.02
CA LEU A 393 -41.33 5.09 -37.58
C LEU A 393 -40.55 6.00 -36.61
N ASP A 394 -41.17 7.08 -36.15
CA ASP A 394 -40.60 8.04 -35.20
C ASP A 394 -40.26 7.40 -33.83
N PHE A 395 -41.00 6.37 -33.40
CA PHE A 395 -40.69 5.58 -32.20
C PHE A 395 -39.63 4.49 -32.42
N LYS A 396 -39.42 4.08 -33.68
CA LYS A 396 -38.42 3.07 -34.04
C LYS A 396 -37.03 3.71 -34.12
N ASP A 397 -36.92 4.91 -34.65
CA ASP A 397 -35.65 5.64 -34.83
C ASP A 397 -35.04 6.21 -33.54
#